data_AF-A0A532DZ75-F1
#
_entry.id   AF-A0A532DZ75-F1
#
_cell.length_a   1.000
_cell.length_b   1.000
_cell.length_c   1.000
_cell.angle_alpha   90.00
_cell.angle_beta   90.00
_cell.angle_gamma   90.00
#
_symmetry.space_group_name_H-M   'P 1'
#
loop_
_entity.id
_entity.type
_entity.pdbx_description
1 polymer ?
#
loop_
_entity_poly.entity_id
_entity_poly.type
_entity_poly.pdbx_seq_one_letter_code
_entity_poly.pdbx_strand_id
1 'polypeptide(L)'
;MRKKYGLPVLAGMLVAILTGATSSLHAEPYELSKNDVMESKEISSATVSLFGVKLGDTEAKALEVLVNEKIAGIKAEQEAAFIFLIDQRKPTGPMAGVRVQDGKVDLIFINNRFTHKARGIFRNVLNSESPEDIRKLLGKEEYGDENVMGAVMAYDKQGFQVNYLGKDVNIEFSTPH
;
A
#
# COMPACT_ATOMS: atom_id res chain seq x y z
N MET A 1 -25.77 82.23 -1.23
CA MET A 1 -26.32 81.62 0.01
C MET A 1 -25.99 80.12 0.00
N ARG A 2 -25.66 79.58 1.19
CA ARG A 2 -25.11 78.25 1.55
C ARG A 2 -25.88 77.06 0.92
N LYS A 3 -25.29 75.89 0.62
CA LYS A 3 -24.57 74.88 1.46
C LYS A 3 -23.64 74.01 0.56
N LYS A 4 -22.37 73.73 0.92
CA LYS A 4 -21.80 72.49 1.56
C LYS A 4 -22.43 71.20 1.00
N TYR A 5 -21.70 70.23 0.43
CA TYR A 5 -20.69 69.29 0.97
C TYR A 5 -19.71 68.88 -0.17
N GLY A 6 -18.44 68.49 -0.03
CA GLY A 6 -17.80 67.52 0.87
C GLY A 6 -16.97 66.56 -0.01
N LEU A 7 -15.72 66.31 0.37
CA LEU A 7 -14.59 65.74 -0.40
C LEU A 7 -14.79 64.31 -1.01
N PRO A 8 -13.89 63.91 -1.96
CA PRO A 8 -13.93 62.70 -2.82
C PRO A 8 -13.09 61.53 -2.27
N VAL A 9 -13.29 60.28 -2.72
CA VAL A 9 -12.30 59.19 -2.55
C VAL A 9 -12.33 58.17 -3.71
N LEU A 10 -11.12 57.90 -4.21
CA LEU A 10 -10.65 56.84 -5.11
C LEU A 10 -11.44 55.52 -5.09
N ALA A 11 -11.77 55.02 -6.29
CA ALA A 11 -12.05 53.60 -6.53
C ALA A 11 -10.73 52.88 -6.83
N GLY A 12 -10.17 52.22 -5.81
CA GLY A 12 -8.99 51.37 -5.91
C GLY A 12 -9.33 49.92 -6.27
N MET A 13 -8.50 49.33 -7.12
CA MET A 13 -8.42 47.91 -7.50
C MET A 13 -8.54 46.94 -6.32
N LEU A 14 -9.19 45.78 -6.53
CA LEU A 14 -8.67 44.44 -6.22
C LEU A 14 -9.74 43.39 -6.56
N VAL A 15 -9.71 42.88 -7.79
CA VAL A 15 -10.37 41.61 -8.12
C VAL A 15 -9.49 40.51 -7.51
N ALA A 16 -9.89 40.04 -6.34
CA ALA A 16 -9.26 38.90 -5.68
C ALA A 16 -9.50 37.65 -6.51
N ILE A 17 -8.44 37.18 -7.16
CA ILE A 17 -8.37 35.86 -7.78
C ILE A 17 -8.47 34.84 -6.65
N LEU A 18 -9.67 34.28 -6.48
CA LEU A 18 -9.91 33.08 -5.69
C LEU A 18 -9.26 31.90 -6.42
N THR A 19 -7.94 31.72 -6.28
CA THR A 19 -7.32 30.43 -6.57
C THR A 19 -7.80 29.46 -5.50
N GLY A 20 -8.85 28.71 -5.83
CA GLY A 20 -9.22 27.51 -5.10
C GLY A 20 -8.03 26.57 -5.09
N ALA A 21 -7.35 26.49 -3.95
CA ALA A 21 -6.49 25.34 -3.66
C ALA A 21 -7.42 24.14 -3.58
N THR A 22 -7.59 23.45 -4.71
CA THR A 22 -8.07 22.07 -4.71
C THR A 22 -7.00 21.30 -3.95
N SER A 23 -7.21 21.10 -2.65
CA SER A 23 -6.57 20.02 -1.93
C SER A 23 -6.87 18.77 -2.74
N SER A 24 -5.88 18.27 -3.46
CA SER A 24 -5.92 16.92 -4.00
C SER A 24 -6.24 16.03 -2.81
N LEU A 25 -7.48 15.52 -2.79
CA LEU A 25 -7.89 14.42 -1.91
C LEU A 25 -7.09 13.21 -2.38
N HIS A 26 -5.79 13.18 -2.08
CA HIS A 26 -5.02 11.95 -2.12
C HIS A 26 -5.67 11.07 -1.06
N ALA A 27 -6.38 10.04 -1.50
CA ALA A 27 -6.83 8.99 -0.61
C ALA A 27 -5.62 8.54 0.22
N GLU A 28 -5.77 8.59 1.54
CA GLU A 28 -4.75 8.08 2.46
C GLU A 28 -4.40 6.65 2.01
N PRO A 29 -3.11 6.32 1.86
CA PRO A 29 -2.74 4.98 1.44
C PRO A 29 -3.32 3.90 2.35
N TYR A 30 -3.71 2.80 1.73
CA TYR A 30 -4.06 1.59 2.45
C TYR A 30 -2.77 0.98 3.02
N GLU A 31 -2.45 1.33 4.26
CA GLU A 31 -1.34 0.76 5.01
C GLU A 31 -1.73 -0.61 5.57
N LEU A 32 -1.03 -1.65 5.07
CA LEU A 32 -1.26 -3.06 5.41
C LEU A 32 -1.20 -3.35 6.92
N SER A 33 -0.46 -2.53 7.67
CA SER A 33 -0.28 -2.68 9.12
C SER A 33 -1.23 -1.85 9.99
N LYS A 34 -2.03 -0.95 9.40
CA LYS A 34 -2.84 0.04 10.14
C LYS A 34 -4.31 0.06 9.77
N ASN A 35 -4.68 -0.11 8.51
CA ASN A 35 -6.07 0.06 8.07
C ASN A 35 -6.83 -1.26 8.04
N ASP A 36 -8.07 -1.26 8.52
CA ASP A 36 -8.97 -2.42 8.49
C ASP A 36 -9.92 -2.38 7.28
N VAL A 37 -9.36 -2.36 6.07
CA VAL A 37 -10.16 -2.46 4.83
C VAL A 37 -10.67 -3.90 4.69
N MET A 38 -11.99 -4.08 4.69
CA MET A 38 -12.63 -5.40 4.65
C MET A 38 -13.21 -5.76 3.29
N GLU A 39 -13.52 -4.76 2.46
CA GLU A 39 -14.15 -4.96 1.16
C GLU A 39 -13.08 -5.18 0.09
N SER A 40 -13.05 -6.35 -0.55
CA SER A 40 -12.02 -6.68 -1.52
C SER A 40 -11.96 -5.67 -2.68
N LYS A 41 -13.12 -5.20 -3.15
CA LYS A 41 -13.26 -4.20 -4.24
C LYS A 41 -12.62 -2.83 -3.93
N GLU A 42 -12.36 -2.51 -2.67
CA GLU A 42 -11.74 -1.24 -2.26
C GLU A 42 -10.21 -1.31 -2.30
N ILE A 43 -9.66 -2.50 -2.56
CA ILE A 43 -8.22 -2.73 -2.65
C ILE A 43 -7.72 -2.36 -4.04
N SER A 44 -6.67 -1.55 -4.05
CA SER A 44 -5.84 -1.30 -5.23
C SER A 44 -4.38 -1.20 -4.80
N SER A 45 -3.48 -1.88 -5.51
CA SER A 45 -2.04 -1.79 -5.25
C SER A 45 -1.49 -0.37 -5.42
N ALA A 46 -2.19 0.50 -6.18
CA ALA A 46 -1.86 1.91 -6.33
C ALA A 46 -1.93 2.70 -5.02
N THR A 47 -2.71 2.22 -4.04
CA THR A 47 -2.86 2.88 -2.73
C THR A 47 -2.25 2.07 -1.59
N VAL A 48 -1.88 0.81 -1.81
CA VAL A 48 -1.27 -0.04 -0.78
C VAL A 48 0.10 0.48 -0.35
N SER A 49 0.35 0.46 0.96
CA SER A 49 1.66 0.72 1.54
C SER A 49 2.08 -0.33 2.58
N LEU A 50 3.39 -0.53 2.67
CA LEU A 50 4.06 -1.32 3.70
C LEU A 50 4.93 -0.38 4.54
N PHE A 51 4.47 -0.10 5.76
CA PHE A 51 5.07 0.89 6.66
C PHE A 51 5.27 2.28 6.02
N GLY A 52 4.39 2.69 5.12
CA GLY A 52 4.45 3.97 4.41
C GLY A 52 5.20 3.95 3.07
N VAL A 53 5.84 2.82 2.71
CA VAL A 53 6.44 2.61 1.39
C VAL A 53 5.40 2.05 0.42
N LYS A 54 5.32 2.62 -0.77
CA LYS A 54 4.38 2.28 -1.84
C LYS A 54 5.11 1.85 -3.11
N LEU A 55 4.37 1.24 -4.02
CA LEU A 55 4.83 1.07 -5.41
C LEU A 55 5.15 2.44 -6.03
N GLY A 56 6.26 2.51 -6.75
CA GLY A 56 6.78 3.72 -7.39
C GLY A 56 7.62 4.63 -6.48
N ASP A 57 7.65 4.38 -5.16
CA ASP A 57 8.56 5.11 -4.26
C ASP A 57 10.02 4.85 -4.64
N THR A 58 10.89 5.83 -4.38
CA THR A 58 12.32 5.70 -4.68
C THR A 58 13.00 4.73 -3.74
N GLU A 59 14.10 4.13 -4.21
CA GLU A 59 15.00 3.33 -3.36
C GLU A 59 15.41 4.09 -2.09
N ALA A 60 15.78 5.37 -2.22
CA ALA A 60 16.18 6.21 -1.09
C ALA A 60 15.07 6.32 -0.03
N LYS A 61 13.80 6.47 -0.45
CA LYS A 61 12.67 6.49 0.49
C LYS A 61 12.47 5.12 1.14
N ALA A 62 12.56 4.04 0.38
CA ALA A 62 12.41 2.69 0.91
C ALA A 62 13.50 2.37 1.96
N LEU A 63 14.75 2.77 1.70
CA LEU A 63 15.85 2.62 2.66
C LEU A 63 15.64 3.46 3.92
N GLU A 64 15.24 4.72 3.78
CA GLU A 64 14.97 5.58 4.93
C GLU A 64 13.88 4.98 5.82
N VAL A 65 12.73 4.63 5.24
CA VAL A 65 11.55 4.19 6.00
C VAL A 65 11.68 2.76 6.52
N LEU A 66 12.26 1.84 5.76
CA LEU A 66 12.31 0.42 6.15
C LEU A 66 13.58 0.06 6.92
N VAL A 67 14.69 0.74 6.66
CA VAL A 67 16.00 0.39 7.23
C VAL A 67 16.41 1.38 8.32
N ASN A 68 16.28 2.68 8.07
CA ASN A 68 16.77 3.70 9.00
C ASN A 68 15.74 4.02 10.10
N GLU A 69 14.46 4.11 9.74
CA GLU A 69 13.38 4.22 10.72
C GLU A 69 13.22 2.87 11.46
N LYS A 70 13.38 2.90 12.78
CA LYS A 70 13.25 1.70 13.60
C LYS A 70 11.79 1.26 13.69
N ILE A 71 11.44 0.21 12.95
CA ILE A 71 10.11 -0.42 13.06
C ILE A 71 10.13 -1.44 14.20
N ALA A 72 9.23 -1.26 15.18
CA ALA A 72 9.22 -2.07 16.40
C ALA A 72 9.02 -3.58 16.12
N GLY A 73 10.02 -4.37 16.54
CA GLY A 73 10.04 -5.83 16.41
C GLY A 73 10.41 -6.34 15.01
N ILE A 74 10.89 -5.47 14.13
CA ILE A 74 11.27 -5.81 12.75
C ILE A 74 12.76 -5.51 12.54
N LYS A 75 13.46 -6.44 11.91
CA LYS A 75 14.80 -6.22 11.36
C LYS A 75 14.67 -6.12 9.84
N ALA A 76 15.25 -5.08 9.26
CA ALA A 76 15.38 -4.97 7.81
C ALA A 76 16.74 -5.54 7.36
N GLU A 77 16.74 -6.28 6.25
CA GLU A 77 17.92 -6.84 5.60
C GLU A 77 17.87 -6.54 4.11
N GLN A 78 18.98 -6.08 3.54
CA GLN A 78 19.09 -5.80 2.11
C GLN A 78 19.80 -6.96 1.42
N GLU A 79 19.18 -7.52 0.38
CA GLU A 79 19.74 -8.63 -0.39
C GLU A 79 19.38 -8.48 -1.87
N ALA A 80 20.40 -8.35 -2.72
CA ALA A 80 20.24 -8.06 -4.15
C ALA A 80 19.29 -6.87 -4.38
N ALA A 81 18.17 -7.08 -5.07
CA ALA A 81 17.17 -6.06 -5.36
C ALA A 81 16.11 -5.89 -4.26
N PHE A 82 16.24 -6.59 -3.13
CA PHE A 82 15.19 -6.64 -2.11
C PHE A 82 15.60 -5.97 -0.80
N ILE A 83 14.60 -5.37 -0.14
CA ILE A 83 14.65 -5.00 1.27
C ILE A 83 13.67 -5.90 2.01
N PHE A 84 14.19 -6.88 2.74
CA PHE A 84 13.44 -7.86 3.50
C PHE A 84 13.16 -7.39 4.92
N LEU A 85 11.95 -7.65 5.39
CA LEU A 85 11.52 -7.42 6.76
C LEU A 85 11.36 -8.74 7.48
N ILE A 86 12.08 -8.91 8.59
CA ILE A 86 12.15 -10.13 9.38
C ILE A 86 11.59 -9.87 10.77
N ASP A 87 10.72 -10.74 11.28
CA ASP A 87 10.24 -10.68 12.67
C ASP A 87 11.38 -11.02 13.63
N GLN A 88 11.78 -10.07 14.47
CA GLN A 88 12.85 -10.26 15.45
C GLN A 88 12.51 -11.32 16.51
N ARG A 89 11.23 -11.58 16.75
CA ARG A 89 10.79 -12.60 17.71
C ARG A 89 10.93 -14.01 17.14
N LYS A 90 10.90 -14.15 15.81
CA LYS A 90 10.99 -15.43 15.11
C LYS A 90 11.70 -15.27 13.75
N PRO A 91 13.03 -15.09 13.73
CA PRO A 91 13.80 -14.78 12.53
C PRO A 91 14.05 -16.02 11.66
N THR A 92 12.97 -16.54 11.06
CA THR A 92 12.96 -17.77 10.25
C THR A 92 12.88 -17.52 8.74
N GLY A 93 12.95 -16.25 8.34
CA GLY A 93 12.85 -15.79 6.96
C GLY A 93 12.11 -14.46 6.85
N PRO A 94 12.12 -13.82 5.66
CA PRO A 94 11.34 -12.62 5.40
C PRO A 94 9.83 -12.88 5.62
N MET A 95 9.17 -11.96 6.31
CA MET A 95 7.71 -11.96 6.45
C MET A 95 7.04 -10.97 5.48
N ALA A 96 7.78 -9.94 5.09
CA ALA A 96 7.35 -8.90 4.18
C ALA A 96 8.59 -8.27 3.53
N GLY A 97 8.39 -7.43 2.53
CA GLY A 97 9.47 -6.65 1.95
C GLY A 97 9.06 -5.92 0.69
N VAL A 98 10.04 -5.25 0.11
CA VAL A 98 9.91 -4.59 -1.19
C VAL A 98 11.02 -5.06 -2.12
N ARG A 99 10.74 -5.06 -3.41
CA ARG A 99 11.76 -5.12 -4.47
C ARG A 99 11.96 -3.73 -5.04
N VAL A 100 13.21 -3.38 -5.29
CA VAL A 100 13.63 -2.16 -5.98
C VAL A 100 14.20 -2.55 -7.33
N GLN A 101 13.59 -2.04 -8.39
CA GLN A 101 14.07 -2.18 -9.76
C GLN A 101 14.06 -0.81 -10.44
N ASP A 102 15.10 -0.52 -11.22
CA ASP A 102 15.27 0.76 -11.90
C ASP A 102 15.13 1.99 -10.96
N GLY A 103 15.62 1.84 -9.72
CA GLY A 103 15.63 2.86 -8.68
C GLY A 103 14.29 3.10 -8.00
N LYS A 104 13.27 2.27 -8.25
CA LYS A 104 11.93 2.40 -7.67
C LYS A 104 11.42 1.09 -7.11
N VAL A 105 10.53 1.18 -6.14
CA VAL A 105 9.79 0.03 -5.60
C VAL A 105 8.81 -0.44 -6.66
N ASP A 106 8.99 -1.67 -7.16
CA ASP A 106 8.12 -2.24 -8.21
C ASP A 106 7.31 -3.44 -7.71
N LEU A 107 7.64 -3.96 -6.52
CA LEU A 107 6.91 -5.03 -5.86
C LEU A 107 6.91 -4.82 -4.35
N ILE A 108 5.76 -5.05 -3.72
CA ILE A 108 5.60 -5.21 -2.27
C ILE A 108 5.12 -6.63 -2.05
N PHE A 109 5.69 -7.35 -1.08
CA PHE A 109 5.19 -8.67 -0.72
C PHE A 109 4.99 -8.82 0.79
N ILE A 110 4.03 -9.67 1.16
CA ILE A 110 3.77 -10.11 2.54
C ILE A 110 3.42 -11.61 2.52
N ASN A 111 3.68 -12.30 3.63
CA ASN A 111 3.28 -13.70 3.78
C ASN A 111 2.67 -13.98 5.16
N ASN A 112 2.24 -15.23 5.38
CA ASN A 112 1.61 -15.71 6.62
C ASN A 112 2.39 -15.37 7.91
N ARG A 113 3.70 -15.11 7.86
CA ARG A 113 4.47 -14.65 9.03
C ARG A 113 4.11 -13.20 9.41
N PHE A 114 3.69 -12.38 8.45
CA PHE A 114 3.31 -10.98 8.63
C PHE A 114 1.89 -10.80 9.18
N THR A 115 1.08 -11.85 9.23
CA THR A 115 -0.32 -11.83 9.71
C THR A 115 -0.55 -11.07 11.01
N HIS A 116 0.39 -11.17 11.96
CA HIS A 116 0.29 -10.52 13.26
C HIS A 116 0.43 -8.98 13.19
N LYS A 117 1.00 -8.45 12.10
CA LYS A 117 1.06 -7.02 11.78
C LYS A 117 -0.07 -6.61 10.84
N ALA A 118 -0.49 -7.51 9.95
CA ALA A 118 -1.53 -7.25 8.96
C ALA A 118 -2.88 -6.88 9.60
N ARG A 119 -3.63 -6.06 8.88
CA ARG A 119 -4.97 -5.58 9.22
C ARG A 119 -5.96 -5.86 8.08
N GLY A 120 -7.25 -5.69 8.38
CA GLY A 120 -8.33 -5.87 7.41
C GLY A 120 -8.36 -7.26 6.76
N ILE A 121 -8.85 -7.30 5.53
CA ILE A 121 -9.04 -8.51 4.74
C ILE A 121 -7.76 -9.31 4.52
N PHE A 122 -6.60 -8.66 4.37
CA PHE A 122 -5.34 -9.36 4.14
C PHE A 122 -4.85 -10.12 5.36
N ARG A 123 -5.18 -9.68 6.58
CA ARG A 123 -4.98 -10.52 7.76
C ARG A 123 -5.74 -11.84 7.66
N ASN A 124 -6.94 -11.83 7.10
CA ASN A 124 -7.76 -13.04 6.95
C ASN A 124 -7.22 -13.91 5.81
N VAL A 125 -6.85 -13.31 4.67
CA VAL A 125 -6.24 -14.04 3.55
C VAL A 125 -4.96 -14.75 3.99
N LEU A 126 -4.10 -14.08 4.76
CA LEU A 126 -2.86 -14.67 5.26
C LEU A 126 -3.07 -15.77 6.32
N ASN A 127 -4.28 -15.92 6.85
CA ASN A 127 -4.69 -17.01 7.75
C ASN A 127 -5.49 -18.12 7.05
N SER A 128 -5.78 -17.99 5.76
CA SER A 128 -6.61 -18.97 5.05
C SER A 128 -5.97 -20.35 5.04
N GLU A 129 -6.82 -21.38 5.20
CA GLU A 129 -6.40 -22.79 5.22
C GLU A 129 -6.63 -23.50 3.88
N SER A 130 -7.21 -22.79 2.90
CA SER A 130 -7.38 -23.30 1.53
C SER A 130 -7.52 -22.17 0.50
N PRO A 131 -7.31 -22.47 -0.80
CA PRO A 131 -7.62 -21.55 -1.90
C PRO A 131 -9.09 -21.10 -1.91
N GLU A 132 -10.04 -21.98 -1.57
CA GLU A 132 -11.46 -21.62 -1.49
C GLU A 132 -11.75 -20.56 -0.43
N ASP A 133 -11.07 -20.61 0.72
CA ASP A 133 -11.21 -19.59 1.75
C ASP A 133 -10.71 -18.23 1.27
N ILE A 134 -9.63 -18.21 0.49
CA ILE A 134 -9.12 -16.99 -0.16
C ILE A 134 -10.16 -16.44 -1.14
N ARG A 135 -10.75 -17.29 -1.99
CA ARG A 135 -11.79 -16.88 -2.95
C ARG A 135 -13.07 -16.39 -2.28
N LYS A 136 -13.44 -16.92 -1.11
CA LYS A 136 -14.57 -16.40 -0.31
C LYS A 136 -14.31 -14.97 0.18
N LEU A 137 -13.07 -14.65 0.53
CA LEU A 137 -12.68 -13.33 1.02
C LEU A 137 -12.55 -12.32 -0.12
N LEU A 138 -11.81 -12.69 -1.17
CA LEU A 138 -11.42 -11.75 -2.23
C LEU A 138 -12.40 -11.73 -3.41
N GLY A 139 -13.20 -12.78 -3.56
CA GLY A 139 -13.99 -13.01 -4.76
C GLY A 139 -13.21 -13.75 -5.84
N LYS A 140 -13.82 -13.80 -7.02
CA LYS A 140 -13.28 -14.51 -8.18
C LYS A 140 -12.07 -13.78 -8.76
N GLU A 141 -10.96 -14.48 -8.88
CA GLU A 141 -9.74 -14.06 -9.58
C GLU A 141 -9.98 -13.94 -11.11
N GLU A 142 -9.20 -13.09 -11.79
CA GLU A 142 -9.22 -12.98 -13.25
C GLU A 142 -8.74 -14.28 -13.90
N TYR A 143 -7.63 -14.81 -13.41
CA TYR A 143 -7.08 -16.09 -13.79
C TYR A 143 -6.34 -16.70 -12.61
N GLY A 144 -6.18 -18.01 -12.65
CA GLY A 144 -5.45 -18.76 -11.65
C GLY A 144 -5.06 -20.13 -12.18
N ASP A 145 -4.02 -20.70 -11.59
CA ASP A 145 -3.63 -22.09 -11.77
C ASP A 145 -3.67 -22.78 -10.42
N GLU A 146 -4.26 -23.96 -10.37
CA GLU A 146 -4.34 -24.76 -9.16
C GLU A 146 -3.92 -26.19 -9.49
N ASN A 147 -2.88 -26.64 -8.81
CA ASN A 147 -2.27 -27.94 -9.02
C ASN A 147 -1.79 -28.52 -7.68
N VAL A 148 -1.13 -29.68 -7.73
CA VAL A 148 -0.67 -30.39 -6.52
C VAL A 148 0.28 -29.56 -5.65
N MET A 149 1.00 -28.59 -6.23
CA MET A 149 1.94 -27.74 -5.52
C MET A 149 1.29 -26.51 -4.87
N GLY A 150 0.06 -26.17 -5.25
CA GLY A 150 -0.63 -25.00 -4.72
C GLY A 150 -1.56 -24.33 -5.71
N ALA A 151 -1.99 -23.11 -5.35
CA ALA A 151 -2.83 -22.26 -6.17
C ALA A 151 -2.22 -20.87 -6.33
N VAL A 152 -2.30 -20.34 -7.55
CA VAL A 152 -2.04 -18.94 -7.88
C VAL A 152 -3.38 -18.29 -8.22
N MET A 153 -3.70 -17.18 -7.60
CA MET A 153 -4.92 -16.40 -7.85
C MET A 153 -4.51 -14.96 -8.20
N ALA A 154 -4.73 -14.56 -9.45
CA ALA A 154 -4.34 -13.24 -9.94
C ALA A 154 -5.52 -12.26 -9.92
N TYR A 155 -5.32 -11.12 -9.26
CA TYR A 155 -6.26 -10.01 -9.15
C TYR A 155 -5.70 -8.78 -9.87
N ASP A 156 -5.34 -8.93 -11.16
CA ASP A 156 -4.54 -7.97 -11.92
C ASP A 156 -5.14 -6.57 -11.99
N LYS A 157 -6.47 -6.45 -12.09
CA LYS A 157 -7.14 -5.15 -12.07
C LYS A 157 -6.91 -4.39 -10.77
N GLN A 158 -6.71 -5.12 -9.68
CA GLN A 158 -6.40 -4.59 -8.36
C GLN A 158 -4.89 -4.53 -8.11
N GLY A 159 -4.08 -5.13 -8.99
CA GLY A 159 -2.62 -5.12 -8.97
C GLY A 159 -2.02 -6.00 -7.88
N PHE A 160 -2.63 -7.14 -7.59
CA PHE A 160 -2.01 -8.11 -6.69
C PHE A 160 -2.32 -9.55 -7.07
N GLN A 161 -1.50 -10.48 -6.58
CA GLN A 161 -1.74 -11.90 -6.68
C GLN A 161 -1.58 -12.57 -5.32
N VAL A 162 -2.24 -13.72 -5.15
CA VAL A 162 -2.12 -14.57 -3.97
C VAL A 162 -1.58 -15.92 -4.39
N ASN A 163 -0.48 -16.34 -3.76
CA ASN A 163 0.14 -17.65 -3.93
C ASN A 163 -0.12 -18.48 -2.68
N TYR A 164 -0.91 -19.54 -2.81
CA TYR A 164 -1.17 -20.54 -1.77
C TYR A 164 -0.32 -21.77 -2.02
N LEU A 165 0.71 -22.01 -1.19
CA LEU A 165 1.67 -23.11 -1.35
C LEU A 165 1.56 -24.08 -0.17
N GLY A 166 0.52 -24.92 -0.19
CA GLY A 166 0.22 -25.92 0.83
C GLY A 166 -0.26 -25.34 2.16
N LYS A 167 0.58 -24.55 2.84
CA LYS A 167 0.29 -23.83 4.10
C LYS A 167 0.84 -22.39 4.11
N ASP A 168 1.67 -22.06 3.12
CA ASP A 168 2.29 -20.75 3.02
C ASP A 168 1.45 -19.90 2.06
N VAL A 169 0.90 -18.81 2.58
CA VAL A 169 0.19 -17.81 1.80
C VAL A 169 1.12 -16.63 1.59
N ASN A 170 1.35 -16.26 0.34
CA ASN A 170 2.09 -15.07 -0.06
C ASN A 170 1.19 -14.16 -0.89
N ILE A 171 1.31 -12.86 -0.68
CA ILE A 171 0.60 -11.85 -1.43
C ILE A 171 1.65 -10.90 -2.01
N GLU A 172 1.56 -10.68 -3.30
CA GLU A 172 2.46 -9.80 -4.04
C GLU A 172 1.65 -8.70 -4.71
N PHE A 173 2.04 -7.45 -4.45
CA PHE A 173 1.45 -6.27 -5.06
C PHE A 173 2.43 -5.74 -6.10
N SER A 174 1.91 -5.49 -7.29
CA SER A 174 2.61 -4.86 -8.42
C SER A 174 1.71 -3.79 -9.04
N THR A 175 2.25 -2.98 -9.94
CA THR A 175 1.41 -2.02 -10.68
C THR A 175 0.33 -2.79 -11.47
N PRO A 176 -0.94 -2.35 -11.45
CA PRO A 176 -2.00 -3.02 -12.19
C PRO A 176 -1.67 -3.16 -13.69
N HIS A 177 -2.11 -4.27 -14.30
CA HIS A 177 -1.89 -4.60 -15.71
C HIS A 177 -3.15 -4.41 -16.56
#